data_AF-A0A7C3G9D3-F1
#
_entry.id   AF-A0A7C3G9D3-F1
#
_cell.length_a   1.000
_cell.length_b   1.000
_cell.length_c   1.000
_cell.angle_alpha   90.00
_cell.angle_beta   90.00
_cell.angle_gamma   90.00
#
_symmetry.space_group_name_H-M   'P 1'
#
loop_
_entity.id
_entity.type
_entity.pdbx_description
1 polymer ?
#
loop_
_entity_poly.entity_id
_entity_poly.type
_entity_poly.pdbx_seq_one_letter_code
_entity_poly.pdbx_strand_id
1 'polypeptide(L)'
;MAKRQVKIRDFRGALPGRVRLSIGSSEENDIALAAFGVATDTPRRERIGEAHRTTKETDISVRVNLDDLTSTKISTGIGFFDHMLESFAKHGNFGLVLACKGDTHIDAHHSIEDCALALGTAMKQALGDKAGIGRFGADALSASLPMDETRVDVVIDLSGRAAFRFEGNFSTDHAGDFPAEMCPHFFESLSQTLGAAIHITVSGKNTHHMIEACFKGVGRALAPALKRDGDQIPSTKGIL
;
A
#
# COMPACT_ATOMS: atom_id res chain seq x y z
N MET A 1 -29.08 -5.40 8.13
CA MET A 1 -28.39 -4.10 8.16
C MET A 1 -29.23 -3.11 8.96
N ALA A 2 -28.72 -2.57 10.06
CA ALA A 2 -29.41 -1.52 10.80
C ALA A 2 -29.45 -0.26 9.92
N LYS A 3 -30.65 0.26 9.63
CA LYS A 3 -30.82 1.54 8.92
C LYS A 3 -30.18 2.65 9.77
N ARG A 4 -29.04 3.16 9.33
CA ARG A 4 -28.40 4.39 9.86
C ARG A 4 -29.40 5.53 9.67
N GLN A 5 -29.90 6.11 10.75
CA GLN A 5 -30.91 7.18 10.69
C GLN A 5 -30.68 8.17 11.81
N VAL A 6 -30.31 9.41 11.46
CA VAL A 6 -30.42 10.56 12.36
C VAL A 6 -31.88 10.70 12.77
N LYS A 7 -32.17 10.57 14.07
CA LYS A 7 -33.53 10.72 14.60
C LYS A 7 -33.78 12.18 14.95
N ILE A 8 -34.69 12.80 14.20
CA ILE A 8 -35.18 14.15 14.45
C ILE A 8 -36.46 14.03 15.30
N ARG A 9 -36.47 14.66 16.48
CA ARG A 9 -37.67 14.76 17.31
C ARG A 9 -38.08 16.21 17.44
N ASP A 10 -39.34 16.45 17.09
CA ASP A 10 -39.98 17.74 17.25
C ASP A 10 -40.36 17.96 18.72
N PHE A 11 -39.79 18.99 19.33
CA PHE A 11 -39.96 19.33 20.74
C PHE A 11 -40.77 20.63 20.94
N ARG A 12 -41.58 21.03 19.95
CA ARG A 12 -42.38 22.27 19.97
C ARG A 12 -43.20 22.49 21.26
N GLY A 13 -43.60 21.44 21.97
CA GLY A 13 -44.36 21.53 23.22
C GLY A 13 -43.57 21.96 24.47
N ALA A 14 -42.24 21.83 24.46
CA ALA A 14 -41.40 22.15 25.63
C ALA A 14 -40.41 23.30 25.38
N LEU A 15 -40.00 23.52 24.13
CA LEU A 15 -39.12 24.64 23.73
C LEU A 15 -39.54 25.15 22.34
N PRO A 16 -40.35 26.23 22.27
CA PRO A 16 -40.81 26.78 21.00
C PRO A 16 -39.63 27.14 20.08
N GLY A 17 -39.75 26.76 18.80
CA GLY A 17 -38.73 27.06 17.78
C GLY A 17 -37.46 26.22 17.84
N ARG A 18 -37.40 25.15 18.66
CA ARG A 18 -36.23 24.27 18.75
C ARG A 18 -36.53 22.85 18.27
N VAL A 19 -35.53 22.22 17.67
CA VAL A 19 -35.54 20.81 17.24
C VAL A 19 -34.45 20.06 17.99
N ARG A 20 -34.73 18.83 18.45
CA ARG A 20 -33.72 17.96 19.06
C ARG A 20 -33.27 16.92 18.04
N LEU A 21 -31.97 16.90 17.77
CA LEU A 21 -31.31 15.88 16.96
C LEU A 21 -30.62 14.88 17.89
N SER A 22 -30.79 13.59 17.63
CA SER A 22 -30.03 12.54 18.31
C SER A 22 -28.96 12.02 17.37
N ILE A 23 -27.69 12.14 17.78
CA ILE A 23 -26.50 11.71 17.04
C ILE A 23 -25.84 10.61 17.88
N GLY A 24 -25.78 9.40 17.34
CA GLY A 24 -25.30 8.20 18.03
C GLY A 24 -23.94 7.67 17.57
N SER A 25 -23.44 8.12 16.42
CA SER A 25 -22.10 7.79 15.92
C SER A 25 -21.43 8.99 15.24
N SER A 26 -20.12 8.88 14.96
CA SER A 26 -19.39 9.86 14.18
C SER A 26 -19.96 10.00 12.77
N GLU A 27 -20.35 8.91 12.10
CA GLU A 27 -20.97 9.00 10.77
C GLU A 27 -22.33 9.70 10.79
N GLU A 28 -23.13 9.51 11.85
CA GLU A 28 -24.39 10.25 12.01
C GLU A 28 -24.16 11.75 12.25
N ASN A 29 -23.04 12.10 12.89
CA ASN A 29 -22.63 13.48 13.10
C ASN A 29 -22.24 14.18 11.79
N ASP A 30 -21.46 13.50 10.94
CA ASP A 30 -21.05 14.03 9.63
C ASP A 30 -22.26 14.30 8.73
N ILE A 31 -23.23 13.38 8.70
CA ILE A 31 -24.49 13.56 7.95
C ILE A 31 -25.27 14.77 8.46
N ALA A 32 -25.37 14.94 9.78
CA ALA A 32 -26.08 16.07 10.37
C ALA A 32 -25.39 17.40 10.04
N LEU A 33 -24.07 17.47 10.20
CA LEU A 33 -23.28 18.68 9.92
C LEU A 33 -23.34 19.07 8.44
N ALA A 34 -23.25 18.09 7.53
CA ALA A 34 -23.43 18.32 6.09
C ALA A 34 -24.83 18.89 5.78
N ALA A 35 -25.89 18.38 6.43
CA ALA A 35 -27.25 18.89 6.26
C ALA A 35 -27.42 20.35 6.77
N PHE A 36 -26.57 20.80 7.70
CA PHE A 36 -26.52 22.20 8.16
C PHE A 36 -25.54 23.07 7.36
N GLY A 37 -24.93 22.56 6.29
CA GLY A 37 -23.94 23.29 5.51
C GLY A 37 -22.65 23.58 6.27
N VAL A 38 -22.39 22.85 7.36
CA VAL A 38 -21.12 22.91 8.07
C VAL A 38 -20.15 22.06 7.27
N ALA A 39 -19.09 22.68 6.73
CA ALA A 39 -17.99 21.96 6.14
C ALA A 39 -17.36 21.09 7.23
N THR A 40 -17.63 19.79 7.18
CA THR A 40 -16.91 18.84 8.00
C THR A 40 -15.63 18.52 7.27
N ASP A 41 -14.53 19.09 7.75
CA ASP A 41 -13.21 18.53 7.49
C ASP A 41 -13.09 17.23 8.30
N THR A 42 -13.98 16.26 8.02
CA THR A 42 -13.92 14.95 8.65
C THR A 42 -12.65 14.33 8.10
N PRO A 43 -11.61 14.11 8.91
CA PRO A 43 -10.41 13.46 8.42
C PRO A 43 -10.85 12.12 7.83
N ARG A 44 -10.61 11.95 6.52
CA ARG A 44 -10.93 10.71 5.84
C ARG A 44 -10.31 9.57 6.65
N ARG A 45 -11.11 8.55 6.94
CA ARG A 45 -10.65 7.38 7.69
C ARG A 45 -9.37 6.85 7.05
N GLU A 46 -8.35 6.63 7.88
CA GLU A 46 -7.07 6.09 7.43
C GLU A 46 -7.26 4.75 6.73
N ARG A 47 -6.52 4.57 5.64
CA ARG A 47 -6.44 3.33 4.88
C ARG A 47 -5.42 2.41 5.50
N ILE A 48 -5.93 1.57 6.40
CA ILE A 48 -5.14 0.55 7.10
C ILE A 48 -5.56 -0.83 6.59
N GLY A 49 -4.57 -1.69 6.35
CA GLY A 49 -4.80 -3.08 5.99
C GLY A 49 -3.85 -3.99 6.77
N GLU A 50 -4.33 -5.18 7.10
CA GLU A 50 -3.63 -6.13 7.95
C GLU A 50 -3.73 -7.53 7.37
N ALA A 51 -2.63 -8.28 7.37
CA ALA A 51 -2.64 -9.66 6.96
C ALA A 51 -1.79 -10.50 7.91
N HIS A 52 -2.29 -11.69 8.19
CA HIS A 52 -1.56 -12.74 8.86
C HIS A 52 -1.51 -13.95 7.95
N ARG A 53 -0.32 -14.52 7.75
CA ARG A 53 -0.11 -15.67 6.88
C ARG A 53 0.83 -16.64 7.57
N THR A 54 0.37 -17.88 7.75
CA THR A 54 1.15 -18.94 8.40
C THR A 54 1.14 -20.18 7.53
N THR A 55 2.32 -20.74 7.29
CA THR A 55 2.55 -22.02 6.62
C THR A 55 3.44 -22.89 7.51
N LYS A 56 3.98 -23.99 6.96
CA LYS A 56 5.02 -24.78 7.62
C LYS A 56 6.41 -24.14 7.51
N GLU A 57 6.57 -23.20 6.58
CA GLU A 57 7.84 -22.54 6.22
C GLU A 57 7.95 -21.17 6.90
N THR A 58 6.83 -20.43 6.96
CA THR A 58 6.81 -19.04 7.46
C THR A 58 5.62 -18.72 8.37
N ASP A 59 5.80 -17.75 9.27
CA ASP A 59 4.75 -17.11 10.05
C ASP A 59 4.91 -15.59 10.00
N ILE A 60 3.95 -14.90 9.39
CA ILE A 60 4.06 -13.51 8.99
C ILE A 60 2.87 -12.70 9.47
N SER A 61 3.17 -11.55 10.06
CA SER A 61 2.20 -10.50 10.39
C SER A 61 2.61 -9.20 9.72
N VAL A 62 1.68 -8.58 9.00
CA VAL A 62 1.89 -7.29 8.34
C VAL A 62 0.74 -6.34 8.61
N ARG A 63 1.07 -5.07 8.83
CA ARG A 63 0.14 -3.94 8.90
C ARG A 63 0.68 -2.81 8.04
N VAL A 64 -0.16 -2.29 7.15
CA VAL A 64 0.13 -1.16 6.28
C VAL A 64 -0.81 -0.01 6.64
N ASN A 65 -0.28 1.22 6.73
CA ASN A 65 -1.09 2.44 6.74
C ASN A 65 -0.70 3.31 5.55
N LEU A 66 -1.58 3.42 4.54
CA LEU A 66 -1.32 4.17 3.32
C LEU A 66 -1.35 5.70 3.50
N ASP A 67 -1.80 6.17 4.67
CA ASP A 67 -2.01 7.60 4.96
C ASP A 67 -1.07 8.13 6.08
N ASP A 68 -0.23 7.29 6.69
CA ASP A 68 0.70 7.68 7.76
C ASP A 68 2.03 6.90 7.71
N LEU A 69 3.15 7.61 7.64
CA LEU A 69 4.51 7.05 7.59
C LEU A 69 5.13 6.77 8.96
N THR A 70 4.53 7.21 10.06
CA THR A 70 5.20 7.21 11.37
C THR A 70 5.39 5.82 11.97
N SER A 71 4.79 4.78 11.38
CA SER A 71 4.81 3.40 11.87
C SER A 71 5.57 2.43 10.95
N THR A 72 6.87 2.66 10.76
CA THR A 72 7.74 1.69 10.06
C THR A 72 8.56 0.87 11.05
N LYS A 73 8.32 -0.45 11.07
CA LYS A 73 9.07 -1.42 11.87
C LYS A 73 9.10 -2.76 11.15
N ILE A 74 10.28 -3.18 10.71
CA ILE A 74 10.44 -4.39 9.91
C ILE A 74 11.40 -5.34 10.62
N SER A 75 11.05 -6.63 10.61
CA SER A 75 11.86 -7.71 11.18
C SER A 75 11.57 -8.99 10.42
N THR A 76 12.31 -9.24 9.34
CA THR A 76 12.16 -10.46 8.54
C THR A 76 13.15 -11.57 8.90
N GLY A 77 14.21 -11.21 9.64
CA GLY A 77 15.35 -12.09 9.87
C GLY A 77 16.40 -12.04 8.75
N ILE A 78 16.20 -11.22 7.71
CA ILE A 78 17.14 -11.00 6.60
C ILE A 78 17.47 -9.51 6.52
N GLY A 79 18.64 -9.11 7.02
CA GLY A 79 18.97 -7.69 7.22
C GLY A 79 18.93 -6.82 5.95
N PHE A 80 19.37 -7.36 4.81
CA PHE A 80 19.27 -6.63 3.53
C PHE A 80 17.82 -6.46 3.09
N PHE A 81 16.96 -7.47 3.30
CA PHE A 81 15.54 -7.39 2.95
C PHE A 81 14.79 -6.42 3.86
N ASP A 82 15.12 -6.38 5.15
CA ASP A 82 14.59 -5.38 6.09
C ASP A 82 14.87 -3.97 5.57
N HIS A 83 16.12 -3.70 5.16
CA HIS A 83 16.52 -2.43 4.56
C HIS A 83 15.74 -2.10 3.26
N MET A 84 15.51 -3.10 2.40
CA MET A 84 14.74 -2.92 1.16
C MET A 84 13.28 -2.54 1.45
N LEU A 85 12.63 -3.19 2.42
CA LEU A 85 11.25 -2.89 2.82
C LEU A 85 11.14 -1.52 3.50
N GLU A 86 12.14 -1.10 4.29
CA GLU A 86 12.20 0.25 4.86
C GLU A 86 12.26 1.31 3.77
N SER A 87 13.12 1.10 2.78
CA SER A 87 13.27 1.97 1.62
C SER A 87 11.98 2.05 0.80
N PHE A 88 11.35 0.90 0.55
CA PHE A 88 10.06 0.79 -0.14
C PHE A 88 8.95 1.61 0.54
N ALA A 89 8.77 1.45 1.85
CA ALA A 89 7.79 2.19 2.63
C ALA A 89 8.10 3.70 2.67
N LYS A 90 9.38 4.05 2.88
CA LYS A 90 9.84 5.44 2.92
C LYS A 90 9.56 6.17 1.61
N HIS A 91 9.85 5.53 0.48
CA HIS A 91 9.67 6.13 -0.85
C HIS A 91 8.23 6.03 -1.36
N GLY A 92 7.43 5.08 -0.87
CA GLY A 92 6.00 4.96 -1.12
C GLY A 92 5.11 5.85 -0.27
N ASN A 93 5.67 6.53 0.72
CA ASN A 93 4.96 7.43 1.61
C ASN A 93 3.83 6.75 2.42
N PHE A 94 4.10 5.55 2.93
CA PHE A 94 3.19 4.77 3.77
C PHE A 94 3.94 4.14 4.95
N GLY A 95 3.21 3.82 6.03
CA GLY A 95 3.73 3.11 7.20
C GLY A 95 3.65 1.60 7.00
N LEU A 96 4.68 0.88 7.47
CA LEU A 96 4.80 -0.57 7.31
C LEU A 96 5.34 -1.21 8.58
N VAL A 97 4.49 -1.99 9.25
CA VAL A 97 4.92 -2.90 10.32
C VAL A 97 4.89 -4.32 9.76
N LEU A 98 6.03 -5.00 9.73
CA LEU A 98 6.14 -6.36 9.21
C LEU A 98 7.05 -7.20 10.10
N ALA A 99 6.55 -8.35 10.53
CA ALA A 99 7.32 -9.37 11.22
C ALA A 99 7.20 -10.70 10.46
N CYS A 100 8.33 -11.36 10.23
CA CYS A 100 8.38 -12.70 9.66
C CYS A 100 9.26 -13.59 10.53
N LYS A 101 8.77 -14.81 10.79
CA LYS A 101 9.56 -15.93 11.26
C LYS A 101 9.56 -17.00 10.17
N GLY A 102 10.63 -17.07 9.40
CA GLY A 102 10.80 -18.04 8.33
C GLY A 102 11.87 -19.09 8.61
N ASP A 103 11.96 -20.05 7.71
CA ASP A 103 12.93 -21.14 7.67
C ASP A 103 14.26 -20.74 6.99
N THR A 104 14.82 -19.58 7.38
CA THR A 104 16.03 -18.99 6.77
C THR A 104 17.30 -19.84 6.85
N HIS A 105 17.26 -20.96 7.56
CA HIS A 105 18.31 -21.98 7.59
C HIS A 105 18.33 -22.87 6.35
N ILE A 106 17.23 -22.90 5.57
CA ILE A 106 17.15 -23.53 4.25
C ILE A 106 17.67 -22.52 3.22
N ASP A 107 16.93 -21.43 3.01
CA ASP A 107 17.30 -20.25 2.25
C ASP A 107 16.38 -19.06 2.57
N ALA A 108 16.54 -17.94 1.86
CA ALA A 108 15.71 -16.74 2.03
C ALA A 108 14.39 -16.78 1.23
N HIS A 109 14.17 -17.79 0.39
CA HIS A 109 13.15 -17.80 -0.67
C HIS A 109 11.75 -17.66 -0.09
N HIS A 110 11.34 -18.62 0.77
CA HIS A 110 10.00 -18.64 1.35
C HIS A 110 9.71 -17.36 2.15
N SER A 111 10.70 -16.88 2.90
CA SER A 111 10.56 -15.66 3.70
C SER A 111 10.28 -14.42 2.84
N ILE A 112 10.99 -14.24 1.73
CA ILE A 112 10.83 -13.07 0.86
C ILE A 112 9.51 -13.17 0.07
N GLU A 113 9.20 -14.33 -0.52
CA GLU A 113 7.96 -14.57 -1.26
C GLU A 113 6.73 -14.34 -0.37
N ASP A 114 6.69 -15.00 0.78
CA ASP A 114 5.50 -14.99 1.63
C ASP A 114 5.29 -13.60 2.27
N CYS A 115 6.38 -12.87 2.55
CA CYS A 115 6.29 -11.47 2.96
C CYS A 115 5.64 -10.61 1.87
N ALA A 116 6.02 -10.82 0.60
CA ALA A 116 5.42 -10.10 -0.52
C ALA A 116 3.92 -10.41 -0.69
N LEU A 117 3.52 -11.69 -0.55
CA LEU A 117 2.13 -12.12 -0.63
C LEU A 117 1.28 -11.53 0.51
N ALA A 118 1.80 -11.55 1.74
CA ALA A 118 1.12 -10.96 2.89
C ALA A 118 1.00 -9.44 2.74
N LEU A 119 2.08 -8.78 2.32
CA LEU A 119 2.13 -7.33 2.10
C LEU A 119 1.13 -6.89 1.01
N GLY A 120 1.12 -7.57 -0.14
CA GLY A 120 0.17 -7.25 -1.21
C GLY A 120 -1.28 -7.43 -0.79
N THR A 121 -1.56 -8.45 0.03
CA THR A 121 -2.89 -8.65 0.64
C THR A 121 -3.27 -7.49 1.55
N ALA A 122 -2.39 -7.07 2.47
CA ALA A 122 -2.64 -5.95 3.37
C ALA A 122 -2.81 -4.63 2.61
N MET A 123 -1.98 -4.36 1.60
CA MET A 123 -2.12 -3.18 0.75
C MET A 123 -3.45 -3.17 -0.03
N LYS A 124 -3.87 -4.32 -0.57
CA LYS A 124 -5.16 -4.45 -1.26
C LYS A 124 -6.34 -4.19 -0.33
N GLN A 125 -6.29 -4.67 0.91
CA GLN A 125 -7.30 -4.37 1.91
C GLN A 125 -7.34 -2.87 2.24
N ALA A 126 -6.18 -2.26 2.45
CA ALA A 126 -6.07 -0.82 2.73
C ALA A 126 -6.61 0.05 1.59
N LEU A 127 -6.46 -0.39 0.33
CA LEU A 127 -6.99 0.29 -0.84
C LEU A 127 -8.52 0.27 -0.94
N GLY A 128 -9.19 -0.71 -0.34
CA GLY A 128 -10.66 -0.81 -0.35
C GLY A 128 -11.25 -0.83 -1.76
N ASP A 129 -12.23 0.04 -2.01
CA ASP A 129 -12.90 0.19 -3.31
C ASP A 129 -12.11 1.04 -4.32
N LYS A 130 -10.92 1.53 -3.93
CA LYS A 130 -10.03 2.37 -4.74
C LYS A 130 -10.68 3.68 -5.20
N ALA A 131 -11.71 4.16 -4.51
CA ALA A 131 -12.31 5.45 -4.80
C ALA A 131 -11.33 6.60 -4.51
N GLY A 132 -11.16 7.48 -5.49
CA GLY A 132 -10.33 8.68 -5.40
C GLY A 132 -8.83 8.44 -5.52
N ILE A 133 -8.32 7.22 -5.74
CA ILE A 133 -6.87 7.02 -5.88
C ILE A 133 -6.35 7.53 -7.23
N GLY A 134 -5.05 7.86 -7.30
CA GLY A 134 -4.38 8.20 -8.57
C GLY A 134 -4.32 7.04 -9.57
N ARG A 135 -4.39 5.79 -9.08
CA ARG A 135 -4.38 4.50 -9.82
C ARG A 135 -3.08 4.19 -10.54
N PHE A 136 -2.52 5.14 -11.28
CA PHE A 136 -1.30 4.97 -12.06
C PHE A 136 -0.09 5.61 -11.39
N GLY A 137 1.03 4.91 -11.43
CA GLY A 137 2.30 5.34 -10.85
C GLY A 137 3.28 5.99 -11.83
N ALA A 138 2.78 6.59 -12.91
CA ALA A 138 3.58 6.98 -14.07
C ALA A 138 3.40 8.45 -14.47
N ASP A 139 3.49 9.39 -13.52
CA ASP A 139 3.79 10.75 -13.94
C ASP A 139 5.26 10.81 -14.40
N ALA A 140 5.57 11.63 -15.41
CA ALA A 140 6.86 11.60 -16.12
C ALA A 140 8.09 11.89 -15.24
N LEU A 141 7.90 12.28 -13.97
CA LEU A 141 8.95 12.52 -12.98
C LEU A 141 9.09 11.40 -11.93
N SER A 142 8.07 10.56 -11.71
CA SER A 142 8.11 9.46 -10.73
C SER A 142 8.55 8.11 -11.32
N ALA A 143 8.50 7.96 -12.64
CA ALA A 143 8.76 6.69 -13.31
C ALA A 143 10.25 6.32 -13.42
N SER A 144 11.20 7.27 -13.30
CA SER A 144 12.63 6.99 -13.48
C SER A 144 13.44 7.50 -12.30
N LEU A 145 14.30 6.67 -11.70
CA LEU A 145 15.11 7.04 -10.54
C LEU A 145 16.57 6.60 -10.73
N PRO A 146 17.54 7.51 -10.55
CA PRO A 146 18.94 7.15 -10.46
C PRO A 146 19.31 6.71 -9.04
N MET A 147 20.23 5.75 -8.94
CA MET A 147 21.00 5.45 -7.74
C MET A 147 22.44 5.22 -8.17
N ASP A 148 23.27 6.25 -7.99
CA ASP A 148 24.64 6.31 -8.53
C ASP A 148 24.69 5.96 -10.03
N GLU A 149 25.35 4.88 -10.41
CA GLU A 149 25.47 4.42 -11.81
C GLU A 149 24.25 3.62 -12.30
N THR A 150 23.32 3.32 -11.40
CA THR A 150 22.10 2.57 -11.69
C THR A 150 20.97 3.51 -12.09
N ARG A 151 20.17 3.08 -13.07
CA ARG A 151 18.88 3.66 -13.43
C ARG A 151 17.81 2.58 -13.36
N VAL A 152 16.68 2.90 -12.74
CA VAL A 152 15.45 2.12 -12.80
C VAL A 152 14.33 2.92 -13.44
N ASP A 153 13.50 2.26 -14.23
CA ASP A 153 12.23 2.76 -14.73
C ASP A 153 11.09 1.85 -14.21
N VAL A 154 10.07 2.42 -13.57
CA VAL A 154 8.95 1.68 -12.97
C VAL A 154 7.62 2.29 -13.39
N VAL A 155 6.67 1.44 -13.79
CA VAL A 155 5.27 1.84 -14.04
C VAL A 155 4.31 0.87 -13.35
N ILE A 156 3.25 1.43 -12.76
CA ILE A 156 2.26 0.68 -11.97
C ILE A 156 0.84 1.07 -12.37
N ASP A 157 -0.06 0.09 -12.46
CA ASP A 157 -1.52 0.26 -12.53
C ASP A 157 -2.19 -0.56 -11.40
N LEU A 158 -2.85 0.12 -10.45
CA LEU A 158 -3.64 -0.48 -9.37
C LEU A 158 -5.00 -1.01 -9.87
N SER A 159 -4.93 -1.83 -10.91
CA SER A 159 -6.03 -2.16 -11.80
C SER A 159 -7.00 -3.22 -11.30
N GLY A 160 -6.63 -3.91 -10.21
CA GLY A 160 -7.29 -5.13 -9.74
C GLY A 160 -6.83 -6.41 -10.44
N ARG A 161 -5.96 -6.31 -11.45
CA ARG A 161 -5.41 -7.43 -12.23
C ARG A 161 -3.91 -7.51 -12.01
N ALA A 162 -3.44 -8.72 -11.71
CA ALA A 162 -2.03 -9.02 -11.59
C ALA A 162 -1.37 -9.08 -12.97
N ALA A 163 -0.25 -8.39 -13.12
CA ALA A 163 0.67 -8.54 -14.24
C ALA A 163 2.06 -8.08 -13.79
N PHE A 164 3.10 -8.82 -14.15
CA PHE A 164 4.47 -8.48 -13.80
C PHE A 164 5.39 -8.57 -15.02
N ARG A 165 6.29 -7.61 -15.16
CA ARG A 165 7.36 -7.63 -16.16
C ARG A 165 8.63 -7.07 -15.55
N PHE A 166 9.72 -7.81 -15.66
CA PHE A 166 11.04 -7.38 -15.23
C PHE A 166 12.01 -7.43 -16.40
N GLU A 167 12.80 -6.36 -16.56
CA GLU A 167 13.86 -6.25 -17.56
C GLU A 167 15.13 -5.73 -16.89
N GLY A 168 16.12 -6.60 -16.75
CA GLY A 168 17.39 -6.25 -16.14
C GLY A 168 18.23 -7.49 -15.90
N ASN A 169 19.54 -7.32 -15.75
CA ASN A 169 20.45 -8.40 -15.41
C ASN A 169 21.34 -7.94 -14.27
N PHE A 170 21.23 -8.60 -13.11
CA PHE A 170 22.11 -8.33 -11.98
C PHE A 170 23.53 -8.82 -12.29
N SER A 171 24.53 -8.08 -11.82
CA SER A 171 25.94 -8.38 -12.09
C SER A 171 26.50 -9.48 -11.19
N THR A 172 25.81 -9.77 -10.09
CA THR A 172 26.10 -10.86 -9.14
C THR A 172 24.79 -11.56 -8.78
N ASP A 173 24.91 -12.78 -8.28
CA ASP A 173 23.77 -13.60 -7.84
C ASP A 173 23.27 -13.21 -6.44
N HIS A 174 24.01 -12.40 -5.68
CA HIS A 174 23.64 -11.97 -4.32
C HIS A 174 24.01 -10.51 -4.02
N ALA A 175 23.29 -9.93 -3.08
CA ALA A 175 23.64 -8.72 -2.33
C ALA A 175 23.62 -9.03 -0.82
N GLY A 176 24.77 -9.36 -0.25
CA GLY A 176 24.84 -9.93 1.10
C GLY A 176 24.12 -11.29 1.15
N ASP A 177 23.23 -11.48 2.11
CA ASP A 177 22.42 -12.71 2.26
C ASP A 177 21.15 -12.73 1.39
N PHE A 178 20.96 -11.73 0.52
CA PHE A 178 19.79 -11.64 -0.36
C PHE A 178 20.13 -12.18 -1.76
N PRO A 179 19.52 -13.29 -2.22
CA PRO A 179 19.68 -13.76 -3.58
C PRO A 179 19.03 -12.77 -4.56
N ALA A 180 19.79 -12.33 -5.57
CA ALA A 180 19.37 -11.29 -6.50
C ALA A 180 18.12 -11.69 -7.30
N GLU A 181 17.92 -12.99 -7.57
CA GLU A 181 16.70 -13.52 -8.19
C GLU A 181 15.43 -13.27 -7.37
N MET A 182 15.56 -13.08 -6.05
CA MET A 182 14.41 -12.79 -5.19
C MET A 182 13.88 -11.36 -5.36
N CYS A 183 14.65 -10.46 -5.97
CA CYS A 183 14.18 -9.11 -6.26
C CYS A 183 12.97 -9.12 -7.23
N PRO A 184 13.06 -9.69 -8.46
CA PRO A 184 11.90 -9.82 -9.32
C PRO A 184 10.82 -10.73 -8.71
N HIS A 185 11.18 -11.82 -8.04
CA HIS A 185 10.22 -12.74 -7.42
C HIS A 185 9.35 -12.04 -6.35
N PHE A 186 9.95 -11.15 -5.55
CA PHE A 186 9.23 -10.32 -4.58
C PHE A 186 8.16 -9.47 -5.26
N PHE A 187 8.51 -8.75 -6.33
CA PHE A 187 7.55 -7.86 -7.02
C PHE A 187 6.50 -8.63 -7.81
N GLU A 188 6.84 -9.79 -8.36
CA GLU A 188 5.87 -10.70 -8.97
C GLU A 188 4.82 -11.14 -7.93
N SER A 189 5.27 -11.64 -6.79
CA SER A 189 4.42 -12.09 -5.68
C SER A 189 3.55 -10.96 -5.11
N LEU A 190 4.14 -9.77 -4.96
CA LEU A 190 3.40 -8.56 -4.57
C LEU A 190 2.30 -8.24 -5.57
N SER A 191 2.59 -8.28 -6.88
CA SER A 191 1.64 -7.97 -7.95
C SER A 191 0.40 -8.88 -7.92
N GLN A 192 0.60 -10.16 -7.60
CA GLN A 192 -0.43 -11.19 -7.57
C GLN A 192 -1.49 -10.88 -6.51
N THR A 193 -1.05 -10.62 -5.27
CA THR A 193 -1.95 -10.42 -4.13
C THR A 193 -2.48 -9.00 -4.03
N LEU A 194 -1.69 -8.01 -4.44
CA LEU A 194 -2.14 -6.62 -4.57
C LEU A 194 -3.17 -6.46 -5.70
N GLY A 195 -3.08 -7.30 -6.74
CA GLY A 195 -3.88 -7.15 -7.95
C GLY A 195 -3.47 -5.90 -8.73
N ALA A 196 -2.18 -5.78 -9.01
CA ALA A 196 -1.59 -4.65 -9.74
C ALA A 196 -0.78 -5.13 -10.94
N ALA A 197 -0.72 -4.29 -11.97
CA ALA A 197 0.27 -4.43 -13.02
C ALA A 197 1.53 -3.66 -12.58
N ILE A 198 2.69 -4.32 -12.53
CA ILE A 198 3.98 -3.74 -12.11
C ILE A 198 5.02 -4.08 -13.17
N HIS A 199 5.57 -3.08 -13.84
CA HIS A 199 6.68 -3.26 -14.78
C HIS A 199 7.92 -2.53 -14.26
N ILE A 200 9.07 -3.21 -14.31
CA ILE A 200 10.35 -2.70 -13.83
C ILE A 200 11.40 -2.94 -14.92
N THR A 201 12.12 -1.89 -15.32
CA THR A 201 13.33 -1.97 -16.12
C THR A 201 14.48 -1.41 -15.32
N VAL A 202 15.58 -2.15 -15.17
CA VAL A 202 16.75 -1.71 -14.40
C VAL A 202 18.04 -1.93 -15.18
N SER A 203 18.93 -0.95 -15.13
CA SER A 203 20.27 -0.99 -15.70
C SER A 203 21.27 -0.41 -14.72
N GLY A 204 22.45 -1.03 -14.60
CA GLY A 204 23.45 -0.65 -13.61
C GLY A 204 24.62 -1.63 -13.63
N LYS A 205 25.54 -1.47 -12.67
CA LYS A 205 26.72 -2.36 -12.52
C LYS A 205 26.78 -2.99 -11.14
N ASN A 206 26.35 -2.29 -10.11
CA ASN A 206 26.34 -2.82 -8.76
C ASN A 206 24.97 -3.45 -8.43
N THR A 207 24.95 -4.75 -8.13
CA THR A 207 23.71 -5.49 -7.80
C THR A 207 22.94 -4.88 -6.62
N HIS A 208 23.63 -4.39 -5.58
CA HIS A 208 22.98 -3.68 -4.48
C HIS A 208 22.25 -2.45 -5.01
N HIS A 209 22.94 -1.59 -5.76
CA HIS A 209 22.35 -0.36 -6.30
C HIS A 209 21.14 -0.66 -7.18
N MET A 210 21.22 -1.72 -7.99
CA MET A 210 20.12 -2.18 -8.85
C MET A 210 18.90 -2.65 -8.05
N ILE A 211 19.09 -3.48 -7.01
CA ILE A 211 17.99 -3.97 -6.17
C ILE A 211 17.38 -2.80 -5.39
N GLU A 212 18.18 -1.99 -4.72
CA GLU A 212 17.69 -0.86 -3.94
C GLU A 212 16.98 0.17 -4.83
N ALA A 213 17.48 0.43 -6.04
CA ALA A 213 16.78 1.25 -7.02
C ALA A 213 15.39 0.67 -7.34
N CYS A 214 15.25 -0.65 -7.55
CA CYS A 214 13.94 -1.27 -7.78
C CYS A 214 12.96 -1.02 -6.63
N PHE A 215 13.35 -1.24 -5.37
CA PHE A 215 12.49 -0.99 -4.21
C PHE A 215 12.12 0.50 -4.07
N LYS A 216 13.08 1.41 -4.26
CA LYS A 216 12.82 2.86 -4.29
C LYS A 216 11.88 3.26 -5.41
N GLY A 217 12.11 2.72 -6.61
CA GLY A 217 11.33 3.02 -7.81
C GLY A 217 9.89 2.57 -7.69
N VAL A 218 9.63 1.35 -7.19
CA VAL A 218 8.27 0.86 -6.94
C VAL A 218 7.60 1.66 -5.84
N GLY A 219 8.31 2.01 -4.76
CA GLY A 219 7.80 2.93 -3.74
C GLY A 219 7.40 4.28 -4.36
N ARG A 220 8.31 4.92 -5.09
CA ARG A 220 8.06 6.21 -5.77
C ARG A 220 6.88 6.17 -6.74
N ALA A 221 6.72 5.08 -7.49
CA ALA A 221 5.60 4.89 -8.40
C ALA A 221 4.28 4.65 -7.65
N LEU A 222 4.30 3.96 -6.51
CA LEU A 222 3.12 3.78 -5.67
C LEU A 222 2.63 5.08 -5.05
N ALA A 223 3.51 5.98 -4.60
CA ALA A 223 3.12 7.20 -3.90
C ALA A 223 2.02 8.03 -4.64
N PRO A 224 2.15 8.38 -5.93
CA PRO A 224 1.08 9.05 -6.67
C PRO A 224 -0.11 8.12 -6.97
N ALA A 225 0.13 6.81 -7.22
CA ALA A 225 -0.94 5.86 -7.48
C ALA A 225 -1.87 5.65 -6.27
N LEU A 226 -1.31 5.72 -5.06
CA LEU A 226 -1.98 5.62 -3.78
C LEU A 226 -2.60 6.95 -3.33
N LYS A 227 -2.12 8.09 -3.83
CA LYS A 227 -2.62 9.40 -3.42
C LYS A 227 -4.13 9.49 -3.68
N ARG A 228 -4.88 9.92 -2.68
CA ARG A 228 -6.31 10.16 -2.81
C ARG A 228 -6.59 11.61 -3.18
N ASP A 229 -7.39 11.80 -4.21
CA ASP A 229 -7.97 13.07 -4.62
C ASP A 229 -9.42 12.84 -5.08
N GLY A 230 -10.38 13.53 -4.46
CA GLY A 230 -11.81 13.30 -4.68
C GLY A 230 -12.31 11.92 -4.26
N ASP A 231 -13.48 11.51 -4.77
CA ASP A 231 -14.21 10.29 -4.38
C ASP A 231 -14.62 9.41 -5.58
N GLN A 232 -14.17 9.74 -6.79
CA GLN A 232 -14.54 9.00 -7.99
C GLN A 232 -13.66 7.78 -8.18
N ILE A 233 -14.24 6.67 -8.66
CA ILE A 233 -13.48 5.49 -9.06
C ILE A 233 -12.78 5.81 -10.40
N PRO A 234 -11.44 5.71 -10.49
CA PRO A 234 -10.68 6.05 -11.70
C PRO A 234 -10.75 4.92 -12.75
N SER A 235 -11.96 4.58 -13.19
CA SER A 235 -12.25 3.50 -14.14
C SER A 235 -13.48 3.79 -14.96
N THR A 236 -13.36 3.66 -16.29
CA THR A 236 -14.50 3.78 -17.21
C THR A 236 -15.54 2.68 -17.02
N LYS A 237 -15.18 1.56 -16.38
CA LYS A 237 -16.11 0.46 -16.04
C LYS A 237 -16.91 0.73 -14.77
N GLY A 238 -16.59 1.78 -14.01
CA GLY A 238 -17.20 2.09 -12.72
C GLY A 238 -16.78 1.18 -11.56
N ILE A 239 -15.88 0.21 -11.80
CA ILE A 239 -15.34 -0.73 -10.80
C ILE A 239 -13.85 -1.03 -11.06
N LEU A 240 -13.11 -1.43 -10.00
CA LEU A 240 -11.69 -1.82 -9.98
C LEU A 240 -11.39 -2.89 -8.92
#